data_AF-A0A7W3IR88-F1
#
_entry.id   AF-A0A7W3IR88-F1
#
_cell.length_a   1.000
_cell.length_b   1.000
_cell.length_c   1.000
_cell.angle_alpha   90.00
_cell.angle_beta   90.00
_cell.angle_gamma   90.00
#
_symmetry.space_group_name_H-M   'P 1'
#
loop_
_entity.id
_entity.type
_entity.pdbx_description
1 polymer ?
#
loop_
_entity_poly.entity_id
_entity_poly.type
_entity_poly.pdbx_seq_one_letter_code
_entity_poly.pdbx_strand_id
1 'polypeptide(L)'
;MNENTTPESWTEDDRCGHDGLTDHFHLGTAALEPHELAEVDELEALVAADTMIIDERGDLVADAAAEQADEDEDAPVRARRSRERKPARDLSSYLKQHLADLESLPTYRPTIGCVIPAYNEAESIEAVLRSLLAQTRLPDQIHVIVNNTKDATFDIAARFAGPRKGRKPTLEEKRRGIKRGKTEVFVHDIGENPDKKVGALNYGYALIDGSGDFRADYLLGVDGDTTLAVDAVEKLEAEICSDSRIGGISAIYSIDDSVQKGLVAPLLIAGQRAQFAAFNMQNMLRGRNMAVLGGQCSIFSMKALREVMTANHQKTPWVNDSEVEDSLLSLQIKSAGYLTKISATARADVGGMTTLRSLDGQQVKWNYGAIDLMWPGQRGDTKGQPFHPNLRLRWAENVGMLTNIFTRIAFVLLLAAALSIHAFVFSPLWLIPPAVAILLNVRIAMSMKNRTWKDIVFAATGIPAELYMWLRAGHFLRAWSKFLSKVKTDNWAEQAKAERGSGNSYLMPLVILLVSFVALAITWLQMPTVVQSTVLWLGWPVLYVVTIAQTVVMAAKLFRRQHGYRV
;
A
#
# COMPACT_ATOMS: atom_id res chain seq x y z
N MET A 1 -50.20 9.76 -31.39
CA MET A 1 -50.55 10.59 -32.54
C MET A 1 -50.01 11.97 -32.23
N ASN A 2 -48.98 12.41 -32.97
CA ASN A 2 -48.38 13.76 -33.14
C ASN A 2 -48.37 14.78 -31.96
N GLU A 3 -47.34 15.61 -31.72
CA GLU A 3 -46.05 15.85 -32.39
C GLU A 3 -45.08 16.62 -31.46
N ASN A 4 -43.85 16.87 -31.95
CA ASN A 4 -42.75 17.63 -31.35
C ASN A 4 -43.11 18.93 -30.60
N THR A 5 -42.30 19.31 -29.59
CA THR A 5 -41.38 20.47 -29.67
C THR A 5 -40.47 20.63 -28.44
N THR A 6 -39.25 21.13 -28.69
CA THR A 6 -38.27 21.75 -27.75
C THR A 6 -37.45 22.76 -28.59
N PRO A 7 -36.60 23.63 -28.01
CA PRO A 7 -36.49 24.13 -26.62
C PRO A 7 -36.61 25.68 -26.55
N GLU A 8 -36.57 26.27 -25.35
CA GLU A 8 -36.25 27.71 -25.20
C GLU A 8 -35.19 27.99 -24.13
N SER A 9 -34.35 28.97 -24.43
CA SER A 9 -33.18 29.45 -23.69
C SER A 9 -33.52 30.61 -22.77
N TRP A 10 -32.79 30.75 -21.66
CA TRP A 10 -32.78 31.99 -20.87
C TRP A 10 -31.35 32.45 -20.60
N THR A 11 -31.09 33.72 -20.91
CA THR A 11 -29.85 34.47 -20.68
C THR A 11 -30.20 35.89 -20.31
N GLU A 12 -29.42 36.49 -19.40
CA GLU A 12 -29.45 37.92 -19.01
C GLU A 12 -30.75 38.34 -18.27
N ASP A 13 -30.76 39.38 -17.44
CA ASP A 13 -29.70 40.29 -16.95
C ASP A 13 -30.02 40.61 -15.48
N ASP A 14 -29.03 41.03 -14.69
CA ASP A 14 -29.27 42.06 -13.66
C ASP A 14 -27.92 42.60 -13.14
N ARG A 15 -27.66 43.87 -13.46
CA ARG A 15 -26.46 44.62 -13.04
C ARG A 15 -26.87 45.84 -12.23
N CYS A 16 -26.20 46.05 -11.09
CA CYS A 16 -26.08 47.37 -10.48
C CYS A 16 -24.72 47.52 -9.76
N GLY A 17 -23.94 48.53 -10.14
CA GLY A 17 -22.86 49.09 -9.29
C GLY A 17 -23.45 50.00 -8.20
N HIS A 18 -22.75 50.70 -7.31
CA HIS A 18 -21.33 51.02 -7.09
C HIS A 18 -21.06 51.01 -5.55
N ASP A 19 -19.86 51.09 -4.99
CA ASP A 19 -18.50 51.34 -5.53
C ASP A 19 -17.48 50.45 -4.74
N GLY A 20 -16.14 50.57 -4.72
CA GLY A 20 -15.18 51.58 -5.17
C GLY A 20 -14.14 51.86 -4.07
N LEU A 21 -13.16 50.97 -3.88
CA LEU A 21 -11.98 51.26 -3.06
C LEU A 21 -10.78 50.42 -3.53
N THR A 22 -9.87 51.09 -4.23
CA THR A 22 -8.58 50.57 -4.67
C THR A 22 -7.58 50.59 -3.52
N ASP A 23 -6.91 49.47 -3.27
CA ASP A 23 -5.58 49.51 -2.65
C ASP A 23 -4.67 48.43 -3.26
N HIS A 24 -3.57 48.89 -3.84
CA HIS A 24 -2.59 48.05 -4.52
C HIS A 24 -1.53 47.56 -3.53
N PHE A 25 -1.68 46.34 -2.99
CA PHE A 25 -0.57 45.65 -2.35
C PHE A 25 0.25 44.84 -3.37
N HIS A 26 1.20 45.52 -4.01
CA HIS A 26 2.34 44.86 -4.64
C HIS A 26 3.25 44.28 -3.55
N LEU A 27 3.28 42.96 -3.43
CA LEU A 27 4.45 42.24 -2.90
C LEU A 27 4.99 41.35 -4.00
N GLY A 28 6.17 41.71 -4.50
CA GLY A 28 6.81 41.07 -5.63
C GLY A 28 7.32 39.67 -5.30
N THR A 29 7.21 38.78 -6.28
CA THR A 29 7.98 37.54 -6.33
C THR A 29 9.48 37.85 -6.35
N ALA A 30 10.16 37.62 -5.23
CA ALA A 30 11.62 37.50 -5.20
C ALA A 30 11.99 36.01 -5.10
N ALA A 31 12.83 35.54 -6.01
CA ALA A 31 13.38 34.19 -5.93
C ALA A 31 14.47 34.14 -4.85
N LEU A 32 14.43 33.12 -4.00
CA LEU A 32 15.49 32.83 -3.04
C LEU A 32 16.47 31.82 -3.65
N GLU A 33 17.68 32.29 -3.92
CA GLU A 33 18.84 31.47 -4.31
C GLU A 33 19.46 30.78 -3.07
N PRO A 34 20.18 29.66 -3.24
CA PRO A 34 20.38 28.69 -2.17
C PRO A 34 21.62 28.97 -1.30
N HIS A 35 21.46 29.75 -0.23
CA HIS A 35 22.54 29.93 0.77
C HIS A 35 22.11 29.97 2.26
N GLU A 36 20.86 29.66 2.60
CA GLU A 36 20.35 29.59 3.99
C GLU A 36 20.08 28.13 4.42
N LEU A 37 21.15 27.33 4.52
CA LEU A 37 21.10 25.93 4.98
C LEU A 37 22.13 25.63 6.09
N ALA A 38 22.54 26.65 6.85
CA ALA A 38 23.64 26.58 7.82
C ALA A 38 23.29 27.10 9.24
N GLU A 39 22.02 27.41 9.54
CA GLU A 39 21.56 27.86 10.87
C GLU A 39 20.42 26.98 11.44
N VAL A 40 20.62 25.66 11.41
CA VAL A 40 19.73 24.71 12.11
C VAL A 40 20.50 23.77 13.07
N ASP A 41 21.83 23.80 13.08
CA ASP A 41 22.67 22.93 13.93
C ASP A 41 22.99 23.50 15.34
N GLU A 42 22.72 24.79 15.64
CA GLU A 42 23.07 25.39 16.95
C GLU A 42 21.98 25.28 18.03
N LEU A 43 20.79 24.76 17.73
CA LEU A 43 19.71 24.59 18.72
C LEU A 43 19.60 23.20 19.36
N GLU A 44 20.34 22.19 18.87
CA GLU A 44 20.45 20.88 19.55
C GLU A 44 21.62 20.81 20.57
N ALA A 45 22.51 21.82 20.59
CA ALA A 45 23.70 21.82 21.44
C ALA A 45 23.48 22.20 22.93
N LEU A 46 22.24 22.54 23.34
CA LEU A 46 21.95 23.18 24.64
C LEU A 46 21.11 22.32 25.61
N VAL A 47 20.92 21.03 25.33
CA VAL A 47 20.15 20.09 26.20
C VAL A 47 20.98 18.85 26.63
N ALA A 48 22.25 18.76 26.22
CA ALA A 48 23.12 17.61 26.50
C ALA A 48 24.37 17.98 27.32
N ALA A 49 24.18 18.46 28.56
CA ALA A 49 25.26 18.73 29.50
C ALA A 49 24.85 18.41 30.95
N ASP A 50 24.91 17.13 31.32
CA ASP A 50 25.16 16.75 32.71
C ASP A 50 26.08 15.52 32.75
N THR A 51 27.02 15.50 33.70
CA THR A 51 28.33 14.86 33.46
C THR A 51 28.50 13.53 34.20
N MET A 52 28.84 12.46 33.47
CA MET A 52 29.41 11.23 34.05
C MET A 52 30.66 10.81 33.27
N ILE A 53 31.83 10.99 33.90
CA ILE A 53 33.09 10.41 33.43
C ILE A 53 33.32 9.10 34.20
N ILE A 54 33.70 8.05 33.47
CA ILE A 54 34.02 6.71 34.00
C ILE A 54 35.52 6.48 33.74
N ASP A 55 36.26 5.98 34.73
CA ASP A 55 37.68 5.64 34.55
C ASP A 55 37.86 4.29 33.83
N GLU A 56 39.10 3.95 33.43
CA GLU A 56 39.39 2.69 32.70
C GLU A 56 39.23 1.40 33.55
N ARG A 57 38.65 1.46 34.75
CA ARG A 57 38.27 0.28 35.56
C ARG A 57 36.81 0.26 35.98
N GLY A 58 36.06 1.34 35.77
CA GLY A 58 34.59 1.31 35.81
C GLY A 58 33.94 1.77 37.12
N ASP A 59 34.68 2.39 38.03
CA ASP A 59 34.14 2.95 39.28
C ASP A 59 33.97 4.48 39.21
N LEU A 60 32.98 5.00 39.96
CA LEU A 60 32.65 6.43 40.01
C LEU A 60 33.42 7.13 41.14
N VAL A 61 34.29 8.08 40.79
CA VAL A 61 35.01 8.94 41.74
C VAL A 61 34.51 10.38 41.61
N ALA A 62 34.11 10.99 42.73
CA ALA A 62 33.72 12.40 42.78
C ALA A 62 34.96 13.28 42.94
N ASP A 63 35.22 14.15 41.97
CA ASP A 63 36.37 15.04 42.00
C ASP A 63 36.13 16.24 42.94
N ALA A 64 37.13 16.55 43.75
CA ALA A 64 37.07 17.57 44.79
C ALA A 64 38.09 18.68 44.45
N ALA A 65 37.62 19.73 43.77
CA ALA A 65 38.44 20.89 43.46
C ALA A 65 38.91 21.59 44.75
N ALA A 66 40.21 21.93 44.78
CA ALA A 66 40.93 22.35 45.97
C ALA A 66 40.56 23.75 46.48
N GLU A 67 40.61 23.92 47.80
CA GLU A 67 40.61 25.22 48.49
C GLU A 67 42.06 25.50 48.94
N GLN A 68 42.67 26.57 48.44
CA GLN A 68 44.01 26.99 48.84
C GLN A 68 43.95 27.72 50.20
N ALA A 69 44.88 27.37 51.09
CA ALA A 69 45.10 28.07 52.34
C ALA A 69 46.15 29.18 52.15
N ASP A 70 45.97 30.29 52.86
CA ASP A 70 47.01 31.24 53.25
C ASP A 70 46.68 31.78 54.65
N GLU A 71 47.67 32.39 55.30
CA GLU A 71 47.87 32.37 56.76
C GLU A 71 47.17 33.48 57.59
N ASP A 72 47.18 33.24 58.91
CA ASP A 72 47.36 34.19 60.04
C ASP A 72 46.28 34.35 61.15
N GLU A 73 46.79 34.75 62.32
CA GLU A 73 46.26 34.54 63.68
C GLU A 73 45.17 35.54 64.17
N ASP A 74 44.69 35.26 65.40
CA ASP A 74 43.98 36.11 66.39
C ASP A 74 42.43 36.03 66.57
N ALA A 75 42.05 35.20 67.56
CA ALA A 75 40.96 35.37 68.56
C ALA A 75 39.46 35.55 68.13
N PRO A 76 38.49 35.38 69.05
CA PRO A 76 38.32 34.33 70.05
C PRO A 76 37.00 33.51 69.86
N VAL A 77 36.81 32.48 70.67
CA VAL A 77 35.66 31.55 70.67
C VAL A 77 34.29 32.24 70.76
N ARG A 78 33.39 32.01 69.77
CA ARG A 78 31.93 31.85 70.01
C ARG A 78 31.11 31.25 68.85
N ALA A 79 30.37 30.18 69.18
CA ALA A 79 29.07 29.80 68.60
C ALA A 79 28.92 29.59 67.06
N ARG A 80 29.60 28.59 66.48
CA ARG A 80 29.10 27.93 65.26
C ARG A 80 27.96 26.98 65.62
N ARG A 81 26.71 27.43 65.49
CA ARG A 81 25.52 26.56 65.49
C ARG A 81 25.68 25.48 64.42
N SER A 82 25.32 24.25 64.76
CA SER A 82 25.17 23.16 63.80
C SER A 82 24.18 23.54 62.70
N ARG A 83 24.69 23.88 61.51
CA ARG A 83 23.90 23.78 60.28
C ARG A 83 23.67 22.31 60.01
N GLU A 84 22.52 21.79 60.45
CA GLU A 84 22.03 20.50 60.00
C GLU A 84 22.01 20.51 58.47
N ARG A 85 22.91 19.73 57.85
CA ARG A 85 22.73 19.34 56.46
C ARG A 85 21.44 18.52 56.44
N LYS A 86 20.36 19.10 55.89
CA LYS A 86 19.16 18.33 55.53
C LYS A 86 19.64 17.07 54.79
N PRO A 87 19.16 15.87 55.15
CA PRO A 87 19.62 14.66 54.49
C PRO A 87 19.37 14.80 52.99
N ALA A 88 20.41 14.54 52.19
CA ALA A 88 20.27 14.49 50.76
C ALA A 88 19.14 13.49 50.46
N ARG A 89 18.05 13.99 49.84
CA ARG A 89 16.93 13.15 49.42
C ARG A 89 17.54 12.10 48.49
N ASP A 90 17.48 10.83 48.90
CA ASP A 90 18.12 9.72 48.18
C ASP A 90 17.79 9.82 46.69
N LEU A 91 18.81 9.95 45.83
CA LEU A 91 18.63 10.10 44.39
C LEU A 91 17.83 8.91 43.82
N SER A 92 17.93 7.72 44.44
CA SER A 92 17.11 6.55 44.10
C SER A 92 15.62 6.77 44.40
N SER A 93 15.28 7.50 45.46
CA SER A 93 13.90 7.84 45.79
C SER A 93 13.33 8.90 44.84
N TYR A 94 14.14 9.89 44.43
CA TYR A 94 13.76 10.86 43.42
C TYR A 94 13.56 10.20 42.05
N LEU A 95 14.48 9.34 41.60
CA LEU A 95 14.34 8.59 40.34
C LEU A 95 13.10 7.70 40.32
N LYS A 96 12.83 6.95 41.40
CA LYS A 96 11.62 6.12 41.51
C LYS A 96 10.35 6.96 41.47
N GLN A 97 10.34 8.10 42.16
CA GLN A 97 9.18 8.99 42.16
C GLN A 97 8.99 9.66 40.79
N HIS A 98 10.06 10.13 40.15
CA HIS A 98 9.98 10.74 38.82
C HIS A 98 9.56 9.74 37.73
N LEU A 99 10.03 8.47 37.80
CA LEU A 99 9.54 7.40 36.94
C LEU A 99 8.06 7.07 37.21
N ALA A 100 7.63 7.03 38.48
CA ALA A 100 6.22 6.83 38.83
C ALA A 100 5.34 8.02 38.37
N ASP A 101 5.85 9.25 38.45
CA ASP A 101 5.17 10.45 37.97
C ASP A 101 5.04 10.40 36.44
N LEU A 102 6.08 10.00 35.71
CA LEU A 102 6.05 9.76 34.26
C LEU A 102 5.09 8.61 33.86
N GLU A 103 5.06 7.51 34.61
CA GLU A 103 4.08 6.42 34.43
C GLU A 103 2.65 6.85 34.78
N SER A 104 2.48 7.86 35.63
CA SER A 104 1.17 8.41 36.02
C SER A 104 0.59 9.41 35.00
N LEU A 105 1.41 9.92 34.08
CA LEU A 105 0.95 10.82 33.03
C LEU A 105 -0.13 10.12 32.19
N PRO A 106 -1.25 10.79 31.86
CA PRO A 106 -2.30 10.21 31.05
C PRO A 106 -1.77 9.92 29.64
N THR A 107 -1.42 8.66 29.39
CA THR A 107 -1.06 8.18 28.06
C THR A 107 -2.31 8.21 27.18
N TYR A 108 -2.39 9.24 26.33
CA TYR A 108 -3.43 9.35 25.32
C TYR A 108 -3.34 8.15 24.37
N ARG A 109 -4.32 7.24 24.51
CA ARG A 109 -4.50 6.09 23.64
C ARG A 109 -5.51 6.49 22.56
N PRO A 110 -5.08 6.61 21.29
CA PRO A 110 -5.98 7.06 20.24
C PRO A 110 -7.08 6.03 20.01
N THR A 111 -8.24 6.50 19.57
CA THR A 111 -9.41 5.66 19.32
C THR A 111 -9.43 5.16 17.88
N ILE A 112 -9.63 3.85 17.70
CA ILE A 112 -9.62 3.19 16.39
C ILE A 112 -11.00 2.60 16.10
N GLY A 113 -11.68 3.13 15.08
CA GLY A 113 -12.88 2.52 14.51
C GLY A 113 -12.51 1.65 13.31
N CYS A 114 -12.95 0.39 13.28
CA CYS A 114 -12.72 -0.52 12.16
C CYS A 114 -13.97 -0.60 11.26
N VAL A 115 -13.80 -0.52 9.94
CA VAL A 115 -14.86 -0.73 8.94
C VAL A 115 -14.53 -1.95 8.09
N ILE A 116 -15.51 -2.84 7.91
CA ILE A 116 -15.43 -4.02 7.05
C ILE A 116 -16.59 -3.96 6.05
N PRO A 117 -16.40 -3.48 4.81
CA PRO A 117 -17.41 -3.62 3.76
C PRO A 117 -17.49 -5.10 3.34
N ALA A 118 -18.70 -5.64 3.24
CA ALA A 118 -18.90 -7.08 3.04
C ALA A 118 -19.93 -7.43 1.95
N TYR A 119 -19.51 -8.22 0.95
CA TYR A 119 -20.32 -8.63 -0.20
C TYR A 119 -20.08 -10.10 -0.59
N ASN A 120 -21.00 -10.99 -0.21
CA ASN A 120 -20.91 -12.45 -0.44
C ASN A 120 -19.60 -13.09 0.07
N GLU A 121 -19.30 -12.88 1.34
CA GLU A 121 -18.08 -13.29 2.04
C GLU A 121 -18.36 -14.38 3.09
N ALA A 122 -19.42 -15.19 2.93
CA ALA A 122 -19.77 -16.21 3.92
C ALA A 122 -18.65 -17.24 4.19
N GLU A 123 -17.73 -17.45 3.23
CA GLU A 123 -16.58 -18.33 3.41
C GLU A 123 -15.42 -17.69 4.20
N SER A 124 -15.32 -16.35 4.25
CA SER A 124 -14.14 -15.62 4.78
C SER A 124 -14.42 -14.73 5.99
N ILE A 125 -15.61 -14.13 6.11
CA ILE A 125 -15.92 -13.09 7.10
C ILE A 125 -15.70 -13.55 8.55
N GLU A 126 -15.94 -14.84 8.84
CA GLU A 126 -15.67 -15.42 10.15
C GLU A 126 -14.17 -15.43 10.49
N ALA A 127 -13.29 -15.72 9.52
CA ALA A 127 -11.84 -15.70 9.72
C ALA A 127 -11.33 -14.27 9.95
N VAL A 128 -11.86 -13.29 9.20
CA VAL A 128 -11.55 -11.86 9.37
C VAL A 128 -11.90 -11.38 10.77
N LEU A 129 -13.15 -11.59 11.21
CA LEU A 129 -13.61 -11.20 12.55
C LEU A 129 -12.83 -11.91 13.67
N ARG A 130 -12.49 -13.19 13.49
CA ARG A 130 -11.63 -13.92 14.43
C ARG A 130 -10.21 -13.34 14.49
N SER A 131 -9.64 -12.93 13.36
CA SER A 131 -8.30 -12.32 13.31
C SER A 131 -8.24 -10.94 13.98
N LEU A 132 -9.32 -10.13 13.86
CA LEU A 132 -9.47 -8.86 14.55
C LEU A 132 -9.67 -9.03 16.07
N LEU A 133 -10.46 -10.02 16.50
CA LEU A 133 -10.61 -10.36 17.92
C LEU A 133 -9.37 -11.04 18.53
N ALA A 134 -8.44 -11.50 17.70
CA ALA A 134 -7.17 -12.09 18.11
C ALA A 134 -6.02 -11.07 18.24
N GLN A 135 -6.24 -9.79 17.92
CA GLN A 135 -5.20 -8.76 18.01
C GLN A 135 -4.72 -8.54 19.46
N THR A 136 -3.44 -8.19 19.61
CA THR A 136 -2.85 -7.60 20.83
C THR A 136 -3.53 -6.28 21.17
N ARG A 137 -3.69 -5.42 20.15
CA ARG A 137 -4.49 -4.20 20.14
C ARG A 137 -5.80 -4.43 19.38
N LEU A 138 -6.91 -4.56 20.10
CA LEU A 138 -8.23 -4.51 19.45
C LEU A 138 -8.52 -3.10 18.92
N PRO A 139 -9.20 -2.94 17.77
CA PRO A 139 -9.99 -1.75 17.50
C PRO A 139 -11.01 -1.50 18.62
N ASP A 140 -11.36 -0.25 18.88
CA ASP A 140 -12.27 0.09 19.98
C ASP A 140 -13.74 -0.19 19.59
N GLN A 141 -14.07 0.00 18.31
CA GLN A 141 -15.31 -0.48 17.68
C GLN A 141 -15.02 -1.15 16.32
N ILE A 142 -15.85 -2.12 15.93
CA ILE A 142 -15.78 -2.82 14.63
C ILE A 142 -17.16 -2.77 13.97
N HIS A 143 -17.25 -2.23 12.77
CA HIS A 143 -18.48 -2.09 11.99
C HIS A 143 -18.40 -2.96 10.73
N VAL A 144 -19.14 -4.06 10.71
CA VAL A 144 -19.36 -4.88 9.51
C VAL A 144 -20.51 -4.28 8.73
N ILE A 145 -20.26 -3.84 7.50
CA ILE A 145 -21.26 -3.21 6.62
C ILE A 145 -21.58 -4.18 5.49
N VAL A 146 -22.59 -5.02 5.71
CA VAL A 146 -23.09 -5.98 4.72
C VAL A 146 -23.96 -5.25 3.71
N ASN A 147 -23.68 -5.40 2.42
CA ASN A 147 -24.50 -4.85 1.35
C ASN A 147 -24.69 -5.84 0.20
N ASN A 148 -25.78 -5.68 -0.56
CA ASN A 148 -26.07 -6.38 -1.83
C ASN A 148 -25.94 -7.92 -1.79
N THR A 149 -25.89 -8.53 -0.61
CA THR A 149 -25.45 -9.91 -0.38
C THR A 149 -26.58 -10.91 -0.59
N LYS A 150 -26.23 -12.13 -1.02
CA LYS A 150 -27.17 -13.22 -1.30
C LYS A 150 -26.82 -14.54 -0.60
N ASP A 151 -25.74 -14.56 0.17
CA ASP A 151 -25.31 -15.71 0.97
C ASP A 151 -25.49 -15.44 2.47
N ALA A 152 -24.91 -16.29 3.32
CA ALA A 152 -25.03 -16.21 4.78
C ALA A 152 -24.06 -15.21 5.45
N THR A 153 -23.45 -14.26 4.73
CA THR A 153 -22.46 -13.31 5.33
C THR A 153 -23.02 -12.61 6.55
N PHE A 154 -24.25 -12.09 6.47
CA PHE A 154 -24.92 -11.42 7.59
C PHE A 154 -25.13 -12.37 8.78
N ASP A 155 -25.71 -13.55 8.56
CA ASP A 155 -25.98 -14.53 9.62
C ASP A 155 -24.71 -15.03 10.34
N ILE A 156 -23.59 -15.06 9.63
CA ILE A 156 -22.28 -15.44 10.17
C ILE A 156 -21.70 -14.26 10.97
N ALA A 157 -21.70 -13.05 10.41
CA ALA A 157 -21.21 -11.85 11.08
C ALA A 157 -22.03 -11.52 12.34
N ALA A 158 -23.36 -11.65 12.29
CA ALA A 158 -24.28 -11.35 13.40
C ALA A 158 -23.96 -12.16 14.68
N ARG A 159 -23.39 -13.37 14.55
CA ARG A 159 -22.92 -14.18 15.70
C ARG A 159 -21.83 -13.49 16.52
N PHE A 160 -21.12 -12.54 15.92
CA PHE A 160 -20.07 -11.73 16.55
C PHE A 160 -20.55 -10.40 17.11
N ALA A 161 -21.80 -9.98 16.85
CA ALA A 161 -22.32 -8.68 17.29
C ALA A 161 -22.30 -8.48 18.83
N GLY A 162 -22.27 -7.22 19.27
CA GLY A 162 -22.25 -6.80 20.67
C GLY A 162 -20.86 -6.86 21.34
N PRO A 163 -20.80 -6.72 22.68
CA PRO A 163 -19.53 -6.60 23.41
C PRO A 163 -18.67 -7.87 23.36
N ARG A 164 -17.43 -7.74 22.88
CA ARG A 164 -16.45 -8.83 22.79
C ARG A 164 -15.21 -8.55 23.64
N LYS A 165 -14.56 -9.64 24.04
CA LYS A 165 -13.27 -9.64 24.75
C LYS A 165 -12.26 -10.33 23.87
N GLY A 166 -11.14 -9.67 23.58
CA GLY A 166 -10.10 -10.20 22.68
C GLY A 166 -9.37 -11.42 23.23
N ARG A 167 -8.19 -11.75 22.69
CA ARG A 167 -7.36 -12.86 23.21
C ARG A 167 -7.08 -12.73 24.71
N LYS A 168 -6.81 -13.85 25.40
CA LYS A 168 -6.27 -13.80 26.77
C LYS A 168 -4.81 -13.31 26.68
N PRO A 169 -4.40 -12.26 27.42
CA PRO A 169 -2.99 -11.89 27.48
C PRO A 169 -2.12 -13.04 28.00
N THR A 170 -0.94 -13.19 27.41
CA THR A 170 0.13 -14.10 27.84
C THR A 170 0.65 -13.72 29.23
N LEU A 171 1.45 -14.60 29.84
CA LEU A 171 2.04 -14.33 31.16
C LEU A 171 2.97 -13.10 31.15
N GLU A 172 3.70 -12.89 30.06
CA GLU A 172 4.59 -11.73 29.89
C GLU A 172 3.82 -10.42 29.73
N GLU A 173 2.78 -10.41 28.88
CA GLU A 173 1.89 -9.25 28.74
C GLU A 173 1.22 -8.87 30.07
N LYS A 174 0.77 -9.86 30.86
CA LYS A 174 0.23 -9.61 32.22
C LYS A 174 1.27 -9.02 33.17
N ARG A 175 2.54 -9.45 33.09
CA ARG A 175 3.64 -8.86 33.89
C ARG A 175 3.91 -7.41 33.48
N ARG A 176 3.69 -7.05 32.21
CA ARG A 176 3.68 -5.66 31.70
C ARG A 176 2.35 -4.91 31.97
N GLY A 177 1.46 -5.44 32.81
CA GLY A 177 0.19 -4.80 33.16
C GLY A 177 -0.89 -4.81 32.06
N ILE A 178 -0.65 -5.46 30.91
CA ILE A 178 -1.57 -5.47 29.77
C ILE A 178 -2.84 -6.25 30.15
N LYS A 179 -3.96 -5.53 30.18
CA LYS A 179 -5.29 -6.08 30.48
C LYS A 179 -5.92 -6.68 29.21
N ARG A 180 -6.88 -7.58 29.39
CA ARG A 180 -7.63 -8.17 28.27
C ARG A 180 -8.48 -7.09 27.60
N GLY A 181 -8.17 -6.77 26.35
CA GLY A 181 -8.92 -5.80 25.55
C GLY A 181 -10.41 -6.14 25.45
N LYS A 182 -11.22 -5.08 25.37
CA LYS A 182 -12.64 -5.13 25.01
C LYS A 182 -12.82 -4.38 23.69
N THR A 183 -13.82 -4.77 22.91
CA THR A 183 -14.26 -4.10 21.68
C THR A 183 -15.76 -4.35 21.53
N GLU A 184 -16.45 -3.54 20.74
CA GLU A 184 -17.84 -3.79 20.38
C GLU A 184 -17.97 -3.99 18.87
N VAL A 185 -18.70 -5.04 18.48
CA VAL A 185 -18.91 -5.39 17.08
C VAL A 185 -20.35 -5.02 16.71
N PHE A 186 -20.50 -4.14 15.73
CA PHE A 186 -21.76 -3.79 15.12
C PHE A 186 -21.84 -4.42 13.73
N VAL A 187 -22.98 -5.01 13.40
CA VAL A 187 -23.24 -5.63 12.08
C VAL A 187 -24.44 -4.93 11.50
N HIS A 188 -24.24 -4.30 10.35
CA HIS A 188 -25.21 -3.47 9.66
C HIS A 188 -25.54 -4.15 8.34
N ASP A 189 -26.82 -4.47 8.11
CA ASP A 189 -27.31 -4.77 6.77
C ASP A 189 -27.89 -3.47 6.21
N ILE A 190 -27.26 -2.95 5.14
CA ILE A 190 -27.73 -1.76 4.44
C ILE A 190 -28.53 -2.10 3.17
N GLY A 191 -28.82 -3.38 2.93
CA GLY A 191 -29.64 -3.85 1.83
C GLY A 191 -29.04 -3.59 0.45
N GLU A 192 -29.89 -3.13 -0.48
CA GLU A 192 -29.46 -2.73 -1.82
C GLU A 192 -28.76 -1.36 -1.78
N ASN A 193 -27.49 -1.36 -2.17
CA ASN A 193 -26.63 -0.19 -2.16
C ASN A 193 -26.05 0.01 -3.59
N PRO A 194 -26.49 1.04 -4.34
CA PRO A 194 -26.03 1.27 -5.71
C PRO A 194 -24.53 1.56 -5.81
N ASP A 195 -23.96 2.12 -4.75
CA ASP A 195 -22.57 2.57 -4.65
C ASP A 195 -21.61 1.46 -4.18
N LYS A 196 -22.13 0.23 -3.98
CA LYS A 196 -21.35 -0.98 -3.68
C LYS A 196 -20.34 -0.73 -2.53
N LYS A 197 -19.05 -1.07 -2.74
CA LYS A 197 -18.00 -0.93 -1.71
C LYS A 197 -17.84 0.51 -1.23
N VAL A 198 -17.95 1.50 -2.11
CA VAL A 198 -17.82 2.93 -1.77
C VAL A 198 -18.93 3.37 -0.82
N GLY A 199 -20.19 3.04 -1.14
CA GLY A 199 -21.33 3.35 -0.25
C GLY A 199 -21.19 2.67 1.12
N ALA A 200 -20.70 1.43 1.17
CA ALA A 200 -20.48 0.71 2.42
C ALA A 200 -19.36 1.34 3.28
N LEU A 201 -18.24 1.75 2.66
CA LEU A 201 -17.16 2.46 3.33
C LEU A 201 -17.61 3.83 3.85
N ASN A 202 -18.36 4.59 3.05
CA ASN A 202 -18.90 5.90 3.44
C ASN A 202 -19.92 5.80 4.57
N TYR A 203 -20.75 4.76 4.59
CA TYR A 203 -21.66 4.46 5.69
C TYR A 203 -20.88 4.13 6.98
N GLY A 204 -19.85 3.27 6.88
CA GLY A 204 -18.95 2.98 8.00
C GLY A 204 -18.19 4.21 8.52
N TYR A 205 -17.74 5.10 7.63
CA TYR A 205 -17.14 6.38 7.99
C TYR A 205 -18.11 7.25 8.78
N ALA A 206 -19.36 7.40 8.33
CA ALA A 206 -20.37 8.22 9.01
C ALA A 206 -20.69 7.72 10.44
N LEU A 207 -20.61 6.40 10.68
CA LEU A 207 -20.76 5.81 12.01
C LEU A 207 -19.57 6.11 12.96
N ILE A 208 -18.36 6.29 12.41
CA ILE A 208 -17.10 6.47 13.15
C ILE A 208 -16.73 7.95 13.33
N ASP A 209 -17.14 8.80 12.38
CA ASP A 209 -17.01 10.26 12.42
C ASP A 209 -18.17 10.94 13.19
N GLY A 210 -19.29 10.23 13.32
CA GLY A 210 -20.58 10.74 13.78
C GLY A 210 -20.60 11.26 15.22
N SER A 211 -21.57 12.14 15.49
CA SER A 211 -21.72 12.91 16.73
C SER A 211 -22.33 12.13 17.90
N GLY A 212 -21.80 10.93 18.19
CA GLY A 212 -22.12 10.17 19.41
C GLY A 212 -21.06 10.33 20.50
N ASP A 213 -21.16 9.53 21.56
CA ASP A 213 -20.14 9.46 22.63
C ASP A 213 -18.78 8.88 22.16
N PHE A 214 -18.77 8.25 20.98
CA PHE A 214 -17.57 7.71 20.35
C PHE A 214 -17.24 8.48 19.07
N ARG A 215 -16.00 8.96 18.98
CA ARG A 215 -15.43 9.61 17.79
C ARG A 215 -14.02 9.07 17.62
N ALA A 216 -13.73 8.42 16.50
CA ALA A 216 -12.39 7.86 16.30
C ALA A 216 -11.36 8.94 15.87
N ASP A 217 -10.13 8.72 16.28
CA ASP A 217 -8.94 9.43 15.80
C ASP A 217 -8.42 8.79 14.50
N TYR A 218 -8.58 7.47 14.37
CA TYR A 218 -8.18 6.69 13.21
C TYR A 218 -9.28 5.73 12.72
N LEU A 219 -9.40 5.60 11.41
CA LEU A 219 -10.25 4.60 10.74
C LEU A 219 -9.38 3.48 10.17
N LEU A 220 -9.67 2.25 10.55
CA LEU A 220 -9.05 1.04 10.01
C LEU A 220 -10.01 0.39 8.99
N GLY A 221 -9.66 0.43 7.70
CA GLY A 221 -10.38 -0.29 6.65
C GLY A 221 -9.80 -1.70 6.48
N VAL A 222 -10.65 -2.72 6.46
CA VAL A 222 -10.30 -4.13 6.24
C VAL A 222 -11.30 -4.75 5.27
N ASP A 223 -10.84 -5.37 4.18
CA ASP A 223 -11.73 -6.14 3.28
C ASP A 223 -12.15 -7.46 3.97
N GLY A 224 -13.40 -7.92 3.78
CA GLY A 224 -13.92 -9.10 4.49
C GLY A 224 -13.42 -10.45 3.97
N ASP A 225 -12.43 -10.44 3.07
CA ASP A 225 -11.57 -11.58 2.71
C ASP A 225 -10.17 -11.53 3.35
N THR A 226 -9.85 -10.48 4.11
CA THR A 226 -8.49 -10.18 4.57
C THR A 226 -8.31 -10.42 6.06
N THR A 227 -7.41 -11.35 6.39
CA THR A 227 -7.07 -11.70 7.79
C THR A 227 -5.82 -10.95 8.26
N LEU A 228 -5.77 -10.59 9.55
CA LEU A 228 -4.67 -9.80 10.11
C LEU A 228 -3.75 -10.66 10.98
N ALA A 229 -2.43 -10.42 10.90
CA ALA A 229 -1.48 -10.95 11.89
C ALA A 229 -1.82 -10.41 13.28
N VAL A 230 -1.58 -11.20 14.34
CA VAL A 230 -2.01 -10.91 15.73
C VAL A 230 -1.50 -9.61 16.34
N ASP A 231 -0.50 -8.98 15.72
CA ASP A 231 0.14 -7.73 16.17
C ASP A 231 -0.02 -6.59 15.13
N ALA A 232 -0.87 -6.77 14.11
CA ALA A 232 -0.99 -5.85 12.99
C ALA A 232 -1.56 -4.49 13.39
N VAL A 233 -2.66 -4.45 14.15
CA VAL A 233 -3.30 -3.17 14.54
C VAL A 233 -2.40 -2.36 15.48
N GLU A 234 -1.70 -3.02 16.41
CA GLU A 234 -0.74 -2.39 17.32
C GLU A 234 0.41 -1.70 16.56
N LYS A 235 0.94 -2.37 15.53
CA LYS A 235 2.00 -1.82 14.68
C LYS A 235 1.50 -0.72 13.75
N LEU A 236 0.30 -0.84 13.20
CA LEU A 236 -0.32 0.20 12.37
C LEU A 236 -0.56 1.47 13.20
N GLU A 237 -1.09 1.33 14.42
CA GLU A 237 -1.23 2.41 15.42
C GLU A 237 0.13 3.04 15.74
N ALA A 238 1.11 2.25 16.18
CA ALA A 238 2.44 2.76 16.53
C ALA A 238 3.13 3.50 15.37
N GLU A 239 3.03 2.98 14.15
CA GLU A 239 3.66 3.60 12.97
C GLU A 239 2.90 4.83 12.44
N ILE A 240 1.58 4.94 12.58
CA ILE A 240 0.84 6.16 12.18
C ILE A 240 0.95 7.26 13.24
N CYS A 241 1.01 6.90 14.53
CA CYS A 241 1.19 7.86 15.60
C CYS A 241 2.62 8.42 15.69
N SER A 242 3.63 7.71 15.16
CA SER A 242 5.04 8.16 15.23
C SER A 242 5.38 9.36 14.32
N ASP A 243 4.54 9.69 13.33
CA ASP A 243 4.79 10.78 12.37
C ASP A 243 3.45 11.37 11.93
N SER A 244 3.09 12.53 12.50
CA SER A 244 1.81 13.22 12.27
C SER A 244 1.55 13.62 10.81
N ARG A 245 2.57 13.58 9.95
CA ARG A 245 2.45 13.78 8.50
C ARG A 245 1.87 12.56 7.79
N ILE A 246 1.73 11.39 8.43
CA ILE A 246 1.14 10.20 7.83
C ILE A 246 -0.39 10.33 7.83
N GLY A 247 -0.96 10.55 6.64
CA GLY A 247 -2.41 10.57 6.45
C GLY A 247 -3.03 9.17 6.38
N GLY A 248 -2.24 8.17 5.96
CA GLY A 248 -2.62 6.76 6.02
C GLY A 248 -1.47 5.80 5.80
N ILE A 249 -1.60 4.59 6.35
CA ILE A 249 -0.58 3.53 6.25
C ILE A 249 -1.23 2.16 6.02
N SER A 250 -0.71 1.44 5.03
CA SER A 250 -1.19 0.12 4.62
C SER A 250 -0.32 -1.00 5.20
N ALA A 251 -0.94 -2.10 5.63
CA ALA A 251 -0.19 -3.29 6.07
C ALA A 251 0.57 -3.94 4.90
N ILE A 252 1.58 -4.75 5.22
CA ILE A 252 2.22 -5.60 4.21
C ILE A 252 1.29 -6.79 3.96
N TYR A 253 0.48 -6.70 2.90
CA TYR A 253 -0.40 -7.79 2.49
C TYR A 253 0.35 -8.90 1.74
N SER A 254 0.08 -10.15 2.09
CA SER A 254 0.33 -11.33 1.26
C SER A 254 -0.98 -11.98 0.85
N ILE A 255 -0.91 -13.15 0.22
CA ILE A 255 -2.08 -13.98 -0.08
C ILE A 255 -2.09 -15.17 0.87
N ASP A 256 -3.26 -15.41 1.49
CA ASP A 256 -3.50 -16.60 2.30
C ASP A 256 -3.33 -17.87 1.44
N ASP A 257 -2.55 -18.80 1.97
CA ASP A 257 -2.22 -20.07 1.34
C ASP A 257 -2.84 -21.27 2.08
N SER A 258 -3.70 -21.03 3.08
CA SER A 258 -4.33 -22.05 3.91
C SER A 258 -5.29 -22.97 3.13
N VAL A 259 -6.10 -22.44 2.21
CA VAL A 259 -7.11 -23.19 1.45
C VAL A 259 -6.71 -23.38 -0.02
N GLN A 260 -5.99 -24.46 -0.31
CA GLN A 260 -5.59 -24.84 -1.68
C GLN A 260 -6.18 -26.19 -2.08
N LYS A 261 -7.01 -26.22 -3.13
CA LYS A 261 -7.57 -27.45 -3.72
C LYS A 261 -7.13 -27.58 -5.20
N GLY A 262 -6.74 -28.78 -5.62
CA GLY A 262 -6.32 -29.08 -6.99
C GLY A 262 -4.88 -28.65 -7.33
N LEU A 263 -4.49 -28.84 -8.60
CA LEU A 263 -3.13 -28.58 -9.10
C LEU A 263 -2.90 -27.13 -9.56
N VAL A 264 -3.95 -26.43 -10.00
CA VAL A 264 -3.85 -25.07 -10.55
C VAL A 264 -3.80 -24.02 -9.44
N ALA A 265 -4.61 -24.16 -8.37
CA ALA A 265 -4.65 -23.17 -7.30
C ALA A 265 -3.27 -22.94 -6.63
N PRO A 266 -2.47 -23.96 -6.27
CA PRO A 266 -1.12 -23.75 -5.73
C PRO A 266 -0.20 -22.92 -6.63
N LEU A 267 -0.28 -23.12 -7.95
CA LEU A 267 0.50 -22.38 -8.95
C LEU A 267 0.06 -20.90 -9.01
N LEU A 268 -1.25 -20.65 -9.04
CA LEU A 268 -1.79 -19.29 -9.07
C LEU A 268 -1.53 -18.53 -7.76
N ILE A 269 -1.63 -19.19 -6.61
CA ILE A 269 -1.35 -18.60 -5.30
C ILE A 269 0.14 -18.25 -5.18
N ALA A 270 1.06 -19.15 -5.55
CA ALA A 270 2.49 -18.86 -5.57
C ALA A 270 2.84 -17.69 -6.52
N GLY A 271 2.20 -17.62 -7.70
CA GLY A 271 2.36 -16.51 -8.64
C GLY A 271 1.86 -15.17 -8.10
N GLN A 272 0.69 -15.16 -7.47
CA GLN A 272 0.16 -13.96 -6.80
C GLN A 272 1.10 -13.53 -5.66
N ARG A 273 1.51 -14.45 -4.78
CA ARG A 273 2.44 -14.17 -3.67
C ARG A 273 3.76 -13.58 -4.15
N ALA A 274 4.34 -14.13 -5.22
CA ALA A 274 5.56 -13.59 -5.83
C ALA A 274 5.35 -12.18 -6.41
N GLN A 275 4.21 -11.92 -7.08
CA GLN A 275 3.83 -10.60 -7.59
C GLN A 275 3.67 -9.57 -6.46
N PHE A 276 2.96 -9.93 -5.39
CA PHE A 276 2.76 -9.09 -4.21
C PHE A 276 4.07 -8.80 -3.46
N ALA A 277 4.90 -9.82 -3.24
CA ALA A 277 6.21 -9.65 -2.63
C ALA A 277 7.12 -8.71 -3.44
N ALA A 278 7.13 -8.83 -4.77
CA ALA A 278 7.88 -7.93 -5.64
C ALA A 278 7.36 -6.49 -5.58
N PHE A 279 6.04 -6.29 -5.55
CA PHE A 279 5.42 -4.96 -5.42
C PHE A 279 5.72 -4.32 -4.06
N ASN A 280 5.46 -5.03 -2.96
CA ASN A 280 5.71 -4.55 -1.61
C ASN A 280 7.20 -4.21 -1.40
N MET A 281 8.11 -5.05 -1.88
CA MET A 281 9.56 -4.81 -1.78
C MET A 281 9.98 -3.57 -2.60
N GLN A 282 9.35 -3.33 -3.76
CA GLN A 282 9.62 -2.14 -4.56
C GLN A 282 9.18 -0.84 -3.87
N ASN A 283 8.08 -0.86 -3.11
CA ASN A 283 7.60 0.29 -2.34
C ASN A 283 8.43 0.51 -1.06
N MET A 284 8.77 -0.57 -0.33
CA MET A 284 9.67 -0.54 0.84
C MET A 284 11.00 0.16 0.53
N LEU A 285 11.66 -0.26 -0.56
CA LEU A 285 12.96 0.27 -0.99
C LEU A 285 12.90 1.67 -1.61
N ARG A 286 11.72 2.30 -1.66
CA ARG A 286 11.51 3.69 -2.11
C ARG A 286 10.96 4.55 -0.97
N GLY A 287 11.65 4.51 0.17
CA GLY A 287 11.29 5.27 1.36
C GLY A 287 9.92 4.89 1.94
N ARG A 288 9.48 3.64 1.72
CA ARG A 288 8.15 3.13 2.10
C ARG A 288 6.96 3.95 1.54
N ASN A 289 7.18 4.79 0.52
CA ASN A 289 6.14 5.60 -0.11
C ASN A 289 5.19 4.69 -0.91
N MET A 290 3.95 4.58 -0.44
CA MET A 290 2.94 3.76 -1.10
C MET A 290 2.14 4.63 -2.07
N ALA A 291 2.17 4.32 -3.37
CA ALA A 291 1.46 5.10 -4.38
C ALA A 291 -0.06 5.09 -4.19
N VAL A 292 -0.60 3.94 -3.77
CA VAL A 292 -2.01 3.65 -3.52
C VAL A 292 -2.09 2.79 -2.26
N LEU A 293 -2.67 3.31 -1.18
CA LEU A 293 -3.03 2.51 -0.01
C LEU A 293 -4.10 1.51 -0.46
N GLY A 294 -3.89 0.21 -0.22
CA GLY A 294 -4.85 -0.81 -0.60
C GLY A 294 -5.96 -0.94 0.44
N GLY A 295 -7.22 -1.05 0.01
CA GLY A 295 -8.37 -1.20 0.90
C GLY A 295 -8.36 -2.49 1.75
N GLN A 296 -7.51 -3.46 1.44
CA GLN A 296 -7.46 -4.76 2.13
C GLN A 296 -7.17 -4.64 3.63
N CYS A 297 -6.21 -3.78 4.00
CA CYS A 297 -5.88 -3.49 5.39
C CYS A 297 -5.06 -2.19 5.47
N SER A 298 -5.73 -1.07 5.73
CA SER A 298 -5.11 0.26 5.84
C SER A 298 -5.75 1.08 6.96
N ILE A 299 -4.92 1.78 7.73
CA ILE A 299 -5.39 2.75 8.75
C ILE A 299 -5.18 4.18 8.24
N PHE A 300 -6.16 5.05 8.49
CA PHE A 300 -6.23 6.42 8.02
C PHE A 300 -6.45 7.39 9.18
N SER A 301 -5.81 8.55 9.14
CA SER A 301 -6.04 9.64 10.10
C SER A 301 -7.39 10.31 9.82
N MET A 302 -8.29 10.32 10.80
CA MET A 302 -9.59 11.00 10.66
C MET A 302 -9.43 12.52 10.48
N LYS A 303 -8.32 13.10 10.96
CA LYS A 303 -7.95 14.49 10.63
C LYS A 303 -7.66 14.64 9.14
N ALA A 304 -6.80 13.78 8.58
CA ALA A 304 -6.43 13.85 7.17
C ALA A 304 -7.63 13.60 6.23
N LEU A 305 -8.54 12.67 6.57
CA LEU A 305 -9.76 12.43 5.79
C LEU A 305 -10.68 13.67 5.76
N ARG A 306 -10.91 14.34 6.89
CA ARG A 306 -11.73 15.56 6.97
C ARG A 306 -11.10 16.74 6.20
N GLU A 307 -9.78 16.87 6.23
CA GLU A 307 -9.05 17.89 5.46
C GLU A 307 -9.09 17.60 3.96
N VAL A 308 -8.94 16.34 3.54
CA VAL A 308 -9.16 15.90 2.14
C VAL A 308 -10.57 16.23 1.67
N MET A 309 -11.60 15.89 2.45
CA MET A 309 -12.99 16.20 2.14
C MET A 309 -13.20 17.71 1.96
N THR A 310 -12.64 18.52 2.84
CA THR A 310 -12.70 20.00 2.76
C THR A 310 -12.01 20.53 1.50
N ALA A 311 -10.77 20.09 1.24
CA ALA A 311 -9.95 20.55 0.12
C ALA A 311 -10.50 20.14 -1.26
N ASN A 312 -11.29 19.06 -1.33
CA ASN A 312 -11.88 18.55 -2.56
C ASN A 312 -13.40 18.86 -2.67
N HIS A 313 -13.96 19.59 -1.71
CA HIS A 313 -15.41 19.87 -1.60
C HIS A 313 -16.31 18.61 -1.62
N GLN A 314 -15.84 17.55 -0.97
CA GLN A 314 -16.51 16.24 -0.92
C GLN A 314 -17.26 16.03 0.40
N LYS A 315 -18.45 15.43 0.33
CA LYS A 315 -19.28 15.10 1.51
C LYS A 315 -18.80 13.85 2.26
N THR A 316 -18.01 13.01 1.60
CA THR A 316 -17.53 11.71 2.12
C THR A 316 -16.12 11.45 1.57
N PRO A 317 -15.28 10.61 2.21
CA PRO A 317 -13.89 10.44 1.77
C PRO A 317 -13.74 9.63 0.47
N TRP A 318 -14.61 8.64 0.24
CA TRP A 318 -14.59 7.84 -0.99
C TRP A 318 -15.68 8.33 -1.94
N VAL A 319 -15.37 8.43 -3.23
CA VAL A 319 -16.31 8.90 -4.26
C VAL A 319 -16.56 7.85 -5.34
N ASN A 320 -17.84 7.71 -5.73
CA ASN A 320 -18.34 6.67 -6.63
C ASN A 320 -17.83 6.81 -8.08
N ASP A 321 -17.31 7.98 -8.43
CA ASP A 321 -16.85 8.29 -9.77
C ASP A 321 -15.68 7.38 -10.19
N SER A 322 -14.76 7.06 -9.28
CA SER A 322 -13.61 6.21 -9.59
C SER A 322 -13.94 4.72 -9.49
N GLU A 323 -13.58 3.93 -10.51
CA GLU A 323 -13.54 2.45 -10.44
C GLU A 323 -12.45 1.93 -9.48
N VAL A 324 -11.59 2.83 -8.96
CA VAL A 324 -10.65 2.57 -7.86
C VAL A 324 -10.69 3.71 -6.85
N GLU A 325 -11.63 3.60 -5.93
CA GLU A 325 -11.88 4.50 -4.81
C GLU A 325 -10.60 4.74 -3.97
N ASP A 326 -9.89 3.66 -3.66
CA ASP A 326 -8.67 3.66 -2.84
C ASP A 326 -7.51 4.44 -3.49
N SER A 327 -7.41 4.40 -4.83
CA SER A 327 -6.36 5.10 -5.57
C SER A 327 -6.60 6.60 -5.60
N LEU A 328 -7.85 7.01 -5.79
CA LEU A 328 -8.22 8.42 -5.79
C LEU A 328 -8.02 9.03 -4.40
N LEU A 329 -8.55 8.39 -3.34
CA LEU A 329 -8.34 8.84 -1.97
C LEU A 329 -6.85 8.92 -1.61
N SER A 330 -6.05 7.94 -2.02
CA SER A 330 -4.58 7.96 -1.80
C SER A 330 -3.88 9.13 -2.49
N LEU A 331 -4.32 9.53 -3.69
CA LEU A 331 -3.81 10.73 -4.35
C LEU A 331 -4.27 12.00 -3.64
N GLN A 332 -5.53 12.09 -3.24
CA GLN A 332 -6.06 13.27 -2.56
C GLN A 332 -5.40 13.51 -1.20
N ILE A 333 -5.11 12.45 -0.43
CA ILE A 333 -4.31 12.52 0.81
C ILE A 333 -2.94 13.14 0.52
N LYS A 334 -2.27 12.74 -0.57
CA LYS A 334 -0.99 13.36 -0.98
C LYS A 334 -1.13 14.81 -1.44
N SER A 335 -2.17 15.13 -2.21
CA SER A 335 -2.44 16.49 -2.67
C SER A 335 -2.79 17.44 -1.51
N ALA A 336 -3.35 16.92 -0.40
CA ALA A 336 -3.53 17.63 0.86
C ALA A 336 -2.23 17.74 1.71
N GLY A 337 -1.08 17.29 1.20
CA GLY A 337 0.23 17.42 1.86
C GLY A 337 0.63 16.24 2.77
N TYR A 338 -0.23 15.22 2.91
CA TYR A 338 0.05 14.07 3.78
C TYR A 338 0.87 12.97 3.07
N LEU A 339 1.60 12.21 3.87
CA LEU A 339 2.33 11.01 3.45
C LEU A 339 1.42 9.78 3.50
N THR A 340 1.47 8.95 2.46
CA THR A 340 0.91 7.58 2.49
C THR A 340 2.05 6.56 2.48
N LYS A 341 2.07 5.67 3.48
CA LYS A 341 3.18 4.72 3.67
C LYS A 341 2.72 3.26 3.59
N ILE A 342 3.66 2.35 3.35
CA ILE A 342 3.51 0.93 3.72
C ILE A 342 4.16 0.73 5.10
N SER A 343 3.50 -0.02 5.98
CA SER A 343 4.07 -0.40 7.28
C SER A 343 5.34 -1.21 7.09
N ALA A 344 6.33 -1.00 7.96
CA ALA A 344 7.56 -1.80 7.96
C ALA A 344 7.36 -3.20 8.57
N THR A 345 6.30 -3.39 9.37
CA THR A 345 6.19 -4.54 10.28
C THR A 345 4.81 -5.18 10.43
N ALA A 346 3.72 -4.44 10.16
CA ALA A 346 2.33 -4.91 10.22
C ALA A 346 1.97 -5.72 8.97
N ARG A 347 1.12 -6.74 9.14
CA ARG A 347 0.89 -7.77 8.11
C ARG A 347 -0.56 -8.22 8.06
N ALA A 348 -1.01 -8.49 6.85
CA ALA A 348 -2.31 -9.07 6.56
C ALA A 348 -2.17 -10.12 5.45
N ASP A 349 -3.09 -11.06 5.37
CA ASP A 349 -3.13 -12.12 4.38
C ASP A 349 -4.54 -12.12 3.74
N VAL A 350 -4.58 -11.83 2.44
CA VAL A 350 -5.78 -11.56 1.63
C VAL A 350 -6.28 -12.83 0.95
N GLY A 351 -7.59 -12.93 0.70
CA GLY A 351 -8.23 -13.99 -0.05
C GLY A 351 -7.56 -14.26 -1.41
N GLY A 352 -7.03 -15.46 -1.58
CA GLY A 352 -6.30 -15.84 -2.79
C GLY A 352 -7.19 -16.28 -3.95
N MET A 353 -6.94 -15.77 -5.15
CA MET A 353 -7.69 -16.20 -6.34
C MET A 353 -7.25 -17.60 -6.78
N THR A 354 -8.08 -18.61 -6.48
CA THR A 354 -7.78 -20.03 -6.74
C THR A 354 -8.08 -20.48 -8.17
N THR A 355 -8.79 -19.67 -8.96
CA THR A 355 -9.13 -19.98 -10.36
C THR A 355 -8.52 -18.95 -11.32
N LEU A 356 -8.21 -19.36 -12.55
CA LEU A 356 -7.76 -18.46 -13.61
C LEU A 356 -8.76 -17.33 -13.87
N ARG A 357 -10.06 -17.62 -13.69
CA ARG A 357 -11.15 -16.71 -14.03
C ARG A 357 -11.38 -15.63 -12.98
N SER A 358 -11.35 -15.97 -11.69
CA SER A 358 -11.42 -14.96 -10.62
C SER A 358 -10.14 -14.10 -10.61
N LEU A 359 -8.98 -14.71 -10.87
CA LEU A 359 -7.71 -13.99 -11.03
C LEU A 359 -7.72 -13.02 -12.23
N ASP A 360 -8.27 -13.41 -13.38
CA ASP A 360 -8.46 -12.53 -14.53
C ASP A 360 -9.36 -11.33 -14.20
N GLY A 361 -10.52 -11.55 -13.57
CA GLY A 361 -11.42 -10.47 -13.14
C GLY A 361 -10.73 -9.45 -12.23
N GLN A 362 -10.05 -9.94 -11.19
CA GLN A 362 -9.33 -9.11 -10.22
C GLN A 362 -8.16 -8.35 -10.88
N GLN A 363 -7.31 -9.03 -11.66
CA GLN A 363 -6.14 -8.41 -12.28
C GLN A 363 -6.52 -7.44 -13.41
N VAL A 364 -7.56 -7.72 -14.19
CA VAL A 364 -8.07 -6.77 -15.20
C VAL A 364 -8.62 -5.51 -14.53
N LYS A 365 -9.37 -5.64 -13.42
CA LYS A 365 -9.84 -4.49 -12.62
C LYS A 365 -8.69 -3.62 -12.13
N TRP A 366 -7.67 -4.20 -11.49
CA TRP A 366 -6.52 -3.43 -10.99
C TRP A 366 -5.70 -2.78 -12.10
N ASN A 367 -5.47 -3.47 -13.22
CA ASN A 367 -4.75 -2.87 -14.35
C ASN A 367 -5.57 -1.75 -15.01
N TYR A 368 -6.88 -1.95 -15.24
CA TYR A 368 -7.78 -0.93 -15.78
C TYR A 368 -7.76 0.32 -14.90
N GLY A 369 -7.91 0.12 -13.59
CA GLY A 369 -7.89 1.19 -12.61
C GLY A 369 -6.58 1.97 -12.54
N ALA A 370 -5.43 1.28 -12.67
CA ALA A 370 -4.13 1.93 -12.78
C ALA A 370 -3.96 2.73 -14.08
N ILE A 371 -4.64 2.34 -15.17
CA ILE A 371 -4.64 3.09 -16.44
C ILE A 371 -5.53 4.33 -16.34
N ASP A 372 -6.73 4.21 -15.77
CA ASP A 372 -7.66 5.34 -15.56
C ASP A 372 -7.01 6.43 -14.68
N LEU A 373 -6.26 6.04 -13.65
CA LEU A 373 -5.50 6.94 -12.78
C LEU A 373 -4.36 7.70 -13.50
N MET A 374 -3.78 7.13 -14.57
CA MET A 374 -2.71 7.78 -15.34
C MET A 374 -3.24 8.69 -16.45
N TRP A 375 -4.50 8.52 -16.86
CA TRP A 375 -5.03 9.18 -18.05
C TRP A 375 -5.66 10.54 -17.73
N PRO A 376 -5.27 11.62 -18.43
CA PRO A 376 -5.83 12.94 -18.14
C PRO A 376 -7.31 13.03 -18.51
N GLY A 377 -8.11 13.65 -17.63
CA GLY A 377 -9.46 14.12 -17.98
C GLY A 377 -10.60 13.11 -17.84
N GLN A 378 -10.50 12.11 -16.95
CA GLN A 378 -11.67 11.36 -16.49
C GLN A 378 -12.14 11.83 -15.10
N ARG A 379 -11.53 11.42 -13.97
CA ARG A 379 -12.19 11.50 -12.64
C ARG A 379 -11.26 11.77 -11.45
N GLY A 380 -10.76 13.00 -11.35
CA GLY A 380 -10.04 13.50 -10.17
C GLY A 380 -9.13 14.67 -10.53
N ASP A 381 -9.33 15.83 -9.90
CA ASP A 381 -8.45 16.98 -10.17
C ASP A 381 -7.12 16.83 -9.43
N THR A 382 -6.04 16.74 -10.19
CA THR A 382 -4.69 17.13 -9.72
C THR A 382 -3.96 17.80 -10.89
N LYS A 383 -4.64 18.75 -11.52
CA LYS A 383 -4.19 19.73 -12.53
C LYS A 383 -3.08 19.26 -13.46
N GLY A 384 -3.38 18.18 -14.17
CA GLY A 384 -3.01 18.00 -15.56
C GLY A 384 -1.54 17.78 -15.88
N GLN A 385 -1.07 16.53 -15.75
CA GLN A 385 -0.28 15.89 -16.81
C GLN A 385 -0.13 14.38 -16.58
N PRO A 386 -0.11 13.55 -17.63
CA PRO A 386 0.25 12.13 -17.51
C PRO A 386 1.65 11.91 -16.91
N PHE A 387 2.53 12.93 -16.94
CA PHE A 387 3.90 12.88 -16.44
C PHE A 387 4.09 13.41 -15.00
N HIS A 388 3.01 13.63 -14.25
CA HIS A 388 3.09 14.07 -12.84
C HIS A 388 4.07 13.18 -12.05
N PRO A 389 4.96 13.73 -11.19
CA PRO A 389 6.03 12.95 -10.54
C PRO A 389 5.57 11.67 -9.84
N ASN A 390 4.41 11.72 -9.17
CA ASN A 390 3.81 10.56 -8.48
C ASN A 390 3.34 9.44 -9.43
N LEU A 391 3.04 9.75 -10.70
CA LEU A 391 2.56 8.81 -11.72
C LEU A 391 3.69 8.19 -12.56
N ARG A 392 4.91 8.76 -12.54
CA ARG A 392 6.08 8.24 -13.28
C ARG A 392 6.37 6.76 -12.97
N LEU A 393 6.07 6.32 -11.75
CA LEU A 393 6.16 4.92 -11.35
C LEU A 393 5.18 4.03 -12.13
N ARG A 394 3.90 4.42 -12.21
CA ARG A 394 2.87 3.65 -12.92
C ARG A 394 3.15 3.57 -14.43
N TRP A 395 3.69 4.64 -15.02
CA TRP A 395 4.21 4.62 -16.38
C TRP A 395 5.39 3.65 -16.55
N ALA A 396 6.37 3.67 -15.65
CA ALA A 396 7.49 2.72 -15.69
C ALA A 396 7.04 1.25 -15.52
N GLU A 397 5.97 0.99 -14.77
CA GLU A 397 5.33 -0.32 -14.66
C GLU A 397 4.66 -0.75 -15.97
N ASN A 398 3.91 0.15 -16.62
CA ASN A 398 3.23 -0.11 -17.89
C ASN A 398 4.22 -0.30 -19.06
N VAL A 399 5.19 0.62 -19.20
CA VAL A 399 6.28 0.49 -20.18
C VAL A 399 7.08 -0.78 -19.92
N GLY A 400 7.42 -1.07 -18.66
CA GLY A 400 8.10 -2.31 -18.28
C GLY A 400 7.32 -3.56 -18.68
N MET A 401 5.99 -3.55 -18.56
CA MET A 401 5.14 -4.66 -19.01
C MET A 401 5.11 -4.77 -20.54
N LEU A 402 4.93 -3.66 -21.26
CA LEU A 402 4.99 -3.63 -22.73
C LEU A 402 6.33 -4.15 -23.27
N THR A 403 7.47 -3.74 -22.68
CA THR A 403 8.78 -4.26 -23.08
C THR A 403 8.92 -5.76 -22.76
N ASN A 404 8.35 -6.26 -21.66
CA ASN A 404 8.34 -7.69 -21.34
C ASN A 404 7.49 -8.53 -22.31
N ILE A 405 6.40 -7.97 -22.82
CA ILE A 405 5.55 -8.59 -23.86
C ILE A 405 6.30 -8.58 -25.20
N PHE A 406 6.86 -7.42 -25.58
CA PHE A 406 7.63 -7.25 -26.81
C PHE A 406 8.80 -8.23 -26.90
N THR A 407 9.67 -8.30 -25.87
CA THR A 407 10.86 -9.17 -25.96
C THR A 407 10.49 -10.65 -26.03
N ARG A 408 9.42 -11.08 -25.37
CA ARG A 408 8.91 -12.45 -25.47
C ARG A 408 8.35 -12.79 -26.84
N ILE A 409 7.44 -11.96 -27.35
CA ILE A 409 6.82 -12.20 -28.67
C ILE A 409 7.87 -12.11 -29.78
N ALA A 410 8.76 -11.10 -29.73
CA ALA A 410 9.85 -10.96 -30.69
C ALA A 410 10.83 -12.13 -30.62
N PHE A 411 11.19 -12.62 -29.42
CA PHE A 411 12.07 -13.79 -29.30
C PHE A 411 11.46 -15.04 -29.93
N VAL A 412 10.19 -15.34 -29.61
CA VAL A 412 9.49 -16.52 -30.19
C VAL A 412 9.35 -16.40 -31.70
N LEU A 413 8.97 -15.23 -32.21
CA LEU A 413 8.83 -14.99 -33.66
C LEU A 413 10.17 -15.06 -34.39
N LEU A 414 11.22 -14.40 -33.91
CA LEU A 414 12.54 -14.41 -34.54
C LEU A 414 13.19 -15.80 -34.46
N LEU A 415 12.96 -16.55 -33.38
CA LEU A 415 13.40 -17.94 -33.26
C LEU A 415 12.69 -18.85 -34.28
N ALA A 416 11.36 -18.77 -34.38
CA ALA A 416 10.59 -19.53 -35.36
C ALA A 416 10.99 -19.17 -36.80
N ALA A 417 11.18 -17.88 -37.08
CA ALA A 417 11.65 -17.38 -38.37
C ALA A 417 13.07 -17.89 -38.70
N ALA A 418 14.03 -17.83 -37.76
CA ALA A 418 15.39 -18.34 -37.97
C ALA A 418 15.43 -19.86 -38.17
N LEU A 419 14.61 -20.62 -37.43
CA LEU A 419 14.47 -22.06 -37.60
C LEU A 419 13.88 -22.43 -38.97
N SER A 420 12.89 -21.68 -39.45
CA SER A 420 12.21 -21.95 -40.74
C SER A 420 13.13 -21.87 -41.97
N ILE A 421 14.24 -21.14 -41.88
CA ILE A 421 15.25 -21.01 -42.95
C ILE A 421 16.59 -21.70 -42.59
N HIS A 422 16.61 -22.51 -41.53
CA HIS A 422 17.81 -23.17 -40.98
C HIS A 422 18.98 -22.22 -40.60
N ALA A 423 18.70 -20.95 -40.33
CA ALA A 423 19.69 -19.94 -39.92
C ALA A 423 19.91 -19.85 -38.40
N PHE A 424 19.41 -20.84 -37.63
CA PHE A 424 19.54 -20.86 -36.19
C PHE A 424 20.93 -21.31 -35.73
N VAL A 425 21.62 -20.43 -34.99
CA VAL A 425 22.86 -20.75 -34.27
C VAL A 425 22.65 -20.41 -32.80
N PHE A 426 22.75 -21.41 -31.92
CA PHE A 426 22.58 -21.20 -30.49
C PHE A 426 23.80 -20.49 -29.89
N SER A 427 23.56 -19.41 -29.14
CA SER A 427 24.57 -18.75 -28.30
C SER A 427 24.19 -18.90 -26.82
N PRO A 428 25.06 -19.47 -25.97
CA PRO A 428 24.82 -19.61 -24.53
C PRO A 428 24.54 -18.29 -23.80
N LEU A 429 24.89 -17.13 -24.39
CA LEU A 429 24.58 -15.81 -23.82
C LEU A 429 23.08 -15.58 -23.62
N TRP A 430 22.21 -16.24 -24.40
CA TRP A 430 20.76 -16.18 -24.22
C TRP A 430 20.26 -16.86 -22.93
N LEU A 431 21.11 -17.60 -22.21
CA LEU A 431 20.79 -18.13 -20.88
C LEU A 431 20.96 -17.10 -19.76
N ILE A 432 21.67 -15.99 -20.00
CA ILE A 432 21.94 -14.96 -18.99
C ILE A 432 20.65 -14.25 -18.53
N PRO A 433 19.76 -13.75 -19.41
CA PRO A 433 18.54 -13.06 -18.97
C PRO A 433 17.60 -13.97 -18.16
N PRO A 434 17.30 -15.23 -18.56
CA PRO A 434 16.54 -16.17 -17.74
C PRO A 434 17.21 -16.49 -16.40
N ALA A 435 18.53 -16.68 -16.36
CA ALA A 435 19.25 -16.95 -15.12
C ALA A 435 19.16 -15.76 -14.13
N VAL A 436 19.35 -14.53 -14.62
CA VAL A 436 19.18 -13.31 -13.79
C VAL A 436 17.74 -13.15 -13.32
N ALA A 437 16.75 -13.46 -14.15
CA ALA A 437 15.34 -13.43 -13.76
C ALA A 437 15.00 -14.48 -12.68
N ILE A 438 15.50 -15.71 -12.80
CA ILE A 438 15.35 -16.78 -11.79
C ILE A 438 16.00 -16.35 -10.47
N LEU A 439 17.25 -15.87 -10.50
CA LEU A 439 17.93 -15.37 -9.31
C LEU A 439 17.17 -14.23 -8.63
N LEU A 440 16.58 -13.31 -9.41
CA LEU A 440 15.77 -12.22 -8.89
C LEU A 440 14.46 -12.73 -8.25
N ASN A 441 13.76 -13.67 -8.89
CA ASN A 441 12.56 -14.29 -8.33
C ASN A 441 12.87 -15.03 -7.02
N VAL A 442 13.95 -15.81 -6.98
CA VAL A 442 14.41 -16.52 -5.77
C VAL A 442 14.76 -15.52 -4.67
N ARG A 443 15.42 -14.40 -5.00
CA ARG A 443 15.71 -13.35 -4.02
C ARG A 443 14.44 -12.71 -3.44
N ILE A 444 13.41 -12.50 -4.25
CA ILE A 444 12.10 -12.00 -3.78
C ILE A 444 11.42 -13.03 -2.89
N ALA A 445 11.36 -14.31 -3.29
CA ALA A 445 10.81 -15.39 -2.47
C ALA A 445 11.53 -15.53 -1.11
N MET A 446 12.86 -15.37 -1.10
CA MET A 446 13.67 -15.38 0.13
C MET A 446 13.48 -14.14 1.03
N SER A 447 12.87 -13.07 0.51
CA SER A 447 12.51 -11.87 1.29
C SER A 447 11.12 -11.94 1.94
N MET A 448 10.29 -12.91 1.54
CA MET A 448 8.99 -13.16 2.16
C MET A 448 9.15 -13.79 3.55
N LYS A 449 8.43 -13.27 4.55
CA LYS A 449 8.45 -13.75 5.93
C LYS A 449 7.78 -15.12 6.07
N ASN A 450 6.58 -15.28 5.52
CA ASN A 450 5.78 -16.51 5.59
C ASN A 450 5.97 -17.38 4.33
N ARG A 451 7.20 -17.51 3.82
CA ARG A 451 7.47 -18.28 2.60
C ARG A 451 7.26 -19.78 2.78
N THR A 452 6.77 -20.43 1.73
CA THR A 452 6.64 -21.89 1.63
C THR A 452 7.69 -22.47 0.70
N TRP A 453 7.85 -23.80 0.72
CA TRP A 453 8.66 -24.50 -0.27
C TRP A 453 8.10 -24.33 -1.70
N LYS A 454 6.78 -24.18 -1.84
CA LYS A 454 6.11 -23.93 -3.13
C LYS A 454 6.55 -22.60 -3.74
N ASP A 455 6.64 -21.54 -2.94
CA ASP A 455 7.12 -20.22 -3.38
C ASP A 455 8.56 -20.30 -3.92
N ILE A 456 9.43 -21.09 -3.26
CA ILE A 456 10.82 -21.29 -3.68
C ILE A 456 10.89 -22.11 -4.98
N VAL A 457 10.13 -23.21 -5.10
CA VAL A 457 10.11 -24.02 -6.33
C VAL A 457 9.56 -23.24 -7.51
N PHE A 458 8.49 -22.45 -7.31
CA PHE A 458 7.93 -21.55 -8.31
C PHE A 458 8.98 -20.56 -8.84
N ALA A 459 9.76 -19.97 -7.94
CA ALA A 459 10.80 -19.01 -8.28
C ALA A 459 12.03 -19.64 -8.94
N ALA A 460 12.52 -20.77 -8.41
CA ALA A 460 13.78 -21.39 -8.80
C ALA A 460 13.70 -22.18 -10.12
N THR A 461 12.54 -22.76 -10.45
CA THR A 461 12.37 -23.54 -11.68
C THR A 461 12.15 -22.69 -12.93
N GLY A 462 11.82 -21.40 -12.78
CA GLY A 462 11.65 -20.43 -13.86
C GLY A 462 10.36 -20.62 -14.70
N ILE A 463 10.06 -21.85 -15.14
CA ILE A 463 8.89 -22.17 -15.98
C ILE A 463 7.56 -21.71 -15.35
N PRO A 464 7.27 -21.95 -14.06
CA PRO A 464 6.04 -21.48 -13.41
C PRO A 464 5.91 -19.95 -13.41
N ALA A 465 7.01 -19.25 -13.14
CA ALA A 465 7.06 -17.79 -13.16
C ALA A 465 6.88 -17.21 -14.58
N GLU A 466 7.41 -17.89 -15.60
CA GLU A 466 7.25 -17.51 -17.00
C GLU A 466 5.80 -17.73 -17.48
N LEU A 467 5.18 -18.87 -17.18
CA LEU A 467 3.75 -19.12 -17.45
C LEU A 467 2.86 -18.05 -16.78
N TYR A 468 3.16 -17.69 -15.53
CA TYR A 468 2.46 -16.63 -14.83
C TYR A 468 2.69 -15.23 -15.45
N MET A 469 3.85 -14.99 -16.07
CA MET A 469 4.10 -13.75 -16.83
C MET A 469 3.23 -13.64 -18.08
N TRP A 470 3.05 -14.75 -18.82
CA TRP A 470 2.11 -14.78 -19.97
C TRP A 470 0.66 -14.55 -19.54
N LEU A 471 0.25 -15.11 -18.40
CA LEU A 471 -1.08 -14.84 -17.83
C LEU A 471 -1.25 -13.35 -17.50
N ARG A 472 -0.25 -12.72 -16.86
CA ARG A 472 -0.24 -11.27 -16.60
C ARG A 472 -0.25 -10.43 -17.90
N ALA A 473 0.42 -10.89 -18.95
CA ALA A 473 0.38 -10.23 -20.27
C ALA A 473 -1.03 -10.23 -20.87
N GLY A 474 -1.76 -11.35 -20.77
CA GLY A 474 -3.16 -11.44 -21.16
C GLY A 474 -4.05 -10.44 -20.41
N HIS A 475 -3.95 -10.40 -19.07
CA HIS A 475 -4.71 -9.45 -18.24
C HIS A 475 -4.39 -8.00 -18.58
N PHE A 476 -3.11 -7.68 -18.82
CA PHE A 476 -2.65 -6.34 -19.18
C PHE A 476 -3.22 -5.87 -20.52
N LEU A 477 -3.11 -6.70 -21.58
CA LEU A 477 -3.66 -6.39 -22.90
C LEU A 477 -5.18 -6.24 -22.86
N ARG A 478 -5.86 -7.08 -22.08
CA ARG A 478 -7.32 -7.00 -21.90
C ARG A 478 -7.75 -5.74 -21.15
N ALA A 479 -7.01 -5.32 -20.13
CA ALA A 479 -7.27 -4.06 -19.42
C ALA A 479 -7.12 -2.84 -20.33
N TRP A 480 -6.03 -2.78 -21.12
CA TRP A 480 -5.83 -1.72 -22.12
C TRP A 480 -6.88 -1.73 -23.23
N SER A 481 -7.25 -2.91 -23.74
CA SER A 481 -8.34 -3.05 -24.72
C SER A 481 -9.68 -2.55 -24.15
N LYS A 482 -10.01 -2.94 -22.91
CA LYS A 482 -11.22 -2.47 -22.23
C LYS A 482 -11.21 -0.94 -22.05
N PHE A 483 -10.11 -0.37 -21.57
CA PHE A 483 -9.93 1.07 -21.42
C PHE A 483 -10.12 1.84 -22.75
N LEU A 484 -9.41 1.42 -23.81
CA LEU A 484 -9.47 2.08 -25.12
C LEU A 484 -10.84 1.93 -25.80
N SER A 485 -11.56 0.83 -25.56
CA SER A 485 -12.89 0.61 -26.14
C SER A 485 -13.99 1.52 -25.58
N LYS A 486 -13.75 2.21 -24.45
CA LYS A 486 -14.72 3.09 -23.75
C LYS A 486 -16.09 2.46 -23.41
N VAL A 487 -16.24 1.14 -23.54
CA VAL A 487 -17.50 0.46 -23.22
C VAL A 487 -17.65 0.42 -21.70
N LYS A 488 -18.60 1.21 -21.17
CA LYS A 488 -19.07 1.14 -19.77
C LYS A 488 -19.63 -0.26 -19.48
N THR A 489 -18.74 -1.19 -19.14
CA THR A 489 -19.08 -2.52 -18.64
C THR A 489 -18.66 -2.58 -17.18
N ASP A 490 -19.65 -2.65 -16.29
CA ASP A 490 -19.48 -2.75 -14.85
C ASP A 490 -18.46 -3.83 -14.46
N ASN A 491 -17.27 -3.41 -14.01
CA ASN A 491 -16.19 -4.33 -13.64
C ASN A 491 -16.58 -5.21 -12.46
N TRP A 492 -17.39 -4.69 -11.53
CA TRP A 492 -17.85 -5.42 -10.35
C TRP A 492 -18.84 -6.52 -10.74
N ALA A 493 -19.75 -6.23 -11.67
CA ALA A 493 -20.68 -7.23 -12.19
C ALA A 493 -19.94 -8.35 -12.95
N GLU A 494 -18.95 -8.02 -13.78
CA GLU A 494 -18.14 -9.02 -14.49
C GLU A 494 -17.20 -9.78 -13.55
N GLN A 495 -16.63 -9.16 -12.52
CA GLN A 495 -15.84 -9.85 -11.49
C GLN A 495 -16.72 -10.81 -10.67
N ALA A 496 -17.85 -10.36 -10.12
CA ALA A 496 -18.77 -11.22 -9.37
C ALA A 496 -19.37 -12.33 -10.24
N LYS A 497 -19.49 -12.13 -11.56
CA LYS A 497 -19.89 -13.15 -12.54
C LYS A 497 -18.73 -14.09 -12.91
N ALA A 498 -17.49 -13.61 -12.83
CA ALA A 498 -16.28 -14.42 -13.00
C ALA A 498 -16.09 -15.38 -11.83
N GLU A 499 -16.27 -14.90 -10.60
CA GLU A 499 -16.30 -15.69 -9.36
C GLU A 499 -17.44 -16.73 -9.37
N ARG A 500 -18.61 -16.38 -9.91
CA ARG A 500 -19.76 -17.30 -10.10
C ARG A 500 -19.69 -18.21 -11.34
N GLY A 501 -18.60 -18.22 -12.10
CA GLY A 501 -18.33 -19.23 -13.13
C GLY A 501 -19.17 -19.20 -14.42
N SER A 502 -20.05 -18.23 -14.68
CA SER A 502 -20.98 -18.25 -15.84
C SER A 502 -20.54 -17.38 -17.04
N GLY A 503 -20.26 -17.98 -18.21
CA GLY A 503 -19.98 -17.27 -19.48
C GLY A 503 -18.80 -17.82 -20.31
N ASN A 504 -18.89 -17.72 -21.64
CA ASN A 504 -18.02 -18.45 -22.59
C ASN A 504 -17.18 -17.58 -23.57
N SER A 505 -16.94 -16.30 -23.23
CA SER A 505 -16.42 -15.29 -24.19
C SER A 505 -14.90 -15.31 -24.47
N TYR A 506 -14.16 -16.31 -24.00
CA TYR A 506 -12.68 -16.30 -24.01
C TYR A 506 -12.04 -16.91 -25.28
N LEU A 507 -12.79 -17.64 -26.11
CA LEU A 507 -12.22 -18.36 -27.27
C LEU A 507 -11.98 -17.45 -28.48
N MET A 508 -12.84 -16.46 -28.76
CA MET A 508 -12.76 -15.69 -30.00
C MET A 508 -11.46 -14.87 -30.15
N PRO A 509 -10.92 -14.19 -29.11
CA PRO A 509 -9.62 -13.53 -29.21
C PRO A 509 -8.46 -14.51 -29.50
N LEU A 510 -8.52 -15.74 -28.96
CA LEU A 510 -7.52 -16.79 -29.22
C LEU A 510 -7.59 -17.29 -30.67
N VAL A 511 -8.79 -17.42 -31.23
CA VAL A 511 -8.99 -17.77 -32.65
C VAL A 511 -8.46 -16.67 -33.57
N ILE A 512 -8.78 -15.40 -33.31
CA ILE A 512 -8.26 -14.26 -34.08
C ILE A 512 -6.73 -14.24 -34.04
N LEU A 513 -6.15 -14.39 -32.85
CA LEU A 513 -4.70 -14.43 -32.65
C LEU A 513 -4.06 -15.60 -33.41
N LEU A 514 -4.64 -16.81 -33.33
CA LEU A 514 -4.17 -17.98 -34.08
C LEU A 514 -4.19 -17.74 -35.60
N VAL A 515 -5.29 -17.20 -36.13
CA VAL A 515 -5.43 -16.86 -37.56
C VAL A 515 -4.38 -15.81 -37.97
N SER A 516 -4.12 -14.80 -37.13
CA SER A 516 -3.07 -13.81 -37.37
C SER A 516 -1.68 -14.43 -37.39
N PHE A 517 -1.35 -15.36 -36.48
CA PHE A 517 -0.07 -16.08 -36.50
C PHE A 517 0.08 -16.99 -37.73
N VAL A 518 -1.00 -17.67 -38.16
CA VAL A 518 -0.99 -18.48 -39.39
C VAL A 518 -0.80 -17.60 -40.63
N ALA A 519 -1.50 -16.47 -40.72
CA ALA A 519 -1.32 -15.51 -41.82
C ALA A 519 0.11 -14.96 -41.87
N LEU A 520 0.68 -14.56 -40.73
CA LEU A 520 2.07 -14.12 -40.62
C LEU A 520 3.06 -15.21 -41.06
N ALA A 521 2.84 -16.47 -40.66
CA ALA A 521 3.69 -17.59 -41.05
C ALA A 521 3.63 -17.88 -42.56
N ILE A 522 2.43 -17.84 -43.17
CA ILE A 522 2.26 -18.01 -44.62
C ILE A 522 2.95 -16.86 -45.37
N THR A 523 2.71 -15.61 -44.96
CA THR A 523 3.37 -14.43 -45.55
C THR A 523 4.89 -14.52 -45.42
N TRP A 524 5.41 -14.94 -44.26
CA TRP A 524 6.84 -15.14 -44.04
C TRP A 524 7.45 -16.16 -45.01
N LEU A 525 6.81 -17.33 -45.17
CA LEU A 525 7.29 -18.40 -46.05
C LEU A 525 7.23 -18.03 -47.55
N GLN A 526 6.41 -17.04 -47.93
CA GLN A 526 6.33 -16.51 -49.30
C GLN A 526 7.39 -15.42 -49.59
N MET A 527 8.07 -14.87 -48.58
CA MET A 527 9.08 -13.84 -48.78
C MET A 527 10.39 -14.42 -49.36
N PRO A 528 11.08 -13.69 -50.26
CA PRO A 528 12.42 -14.08 -50.71
C PRO A 528 13.41 -14.21 -49.54
N THR A 529 14.32 -15.18 -49.63
CA THR A 529 15.30 -15.48 -48.56
C THR A 529 16.19 -14.29 -48.18
N VAL A 530 16.43 -13.37 -49.14
CA VAL A 530 17.13 -12.10 -48.88
C VAL A 530 16.35 -11.24 -47.88
N VAL A 531 15.04 -11.08 -48.08
CA VAL A 531 14.17 -10.30 -47.18
C VAL A 531 14.08 -10.97 -45.81
N GLN A 532 13.90 -12.29 -45.77
CA GLN A 532 13.90 -13.07 -44.52
C GLN A 532 15.21 -12.88 -43.73
N SER A 533 16.36 -12.99 -44.41
CA SER A 533 17.68 -12.76 -43.82
C SER A 533 17.86 -11.32 -43.31
N THR A 534 17.42 -10.31 -44.05
CA THR A 534 17.47 -8.91 -43.62
C THR A 534 16.59 -8.65 -42.39
N VAL A 535 15.39 -9.22 -42.32
CA VAL A 535 14.51 -9.09 -41.15
C VAL A 535 15.14 -9.72 -39.91
N LEU A 536 15.76 -10.90 -40.02
CA LEU A 536 16.49 -11.52 -38.92
C LEU A 536 17.73 -10.71 -38.52
N TRP A 537 18.49 -10.21 -39.50
CA TRP A 537 19.69 -9.40 -39.27
C TRP A 537 19.41 -8.08 -38.54
N LEU A 538 18.23 -7.46 -38.76
CA LEU A 538 17.79 -6.29 -38.00
C LEU A 538 17.10 -6.66 -36.67
N GLY A 539 16.27 -7.70 -36.68
CA GLY A 539 15.44 -8.09 -35.54
C GLY A 539 16.24 -8.59 -34.34
N TRP A 540 17.26 -9.41 -34.58
CA TRP A 540 18.09 -9.96 -33.49
C TRP A 540 18.88 -8.88 -32.75
N PRO A 541 19.60 -7.93 -33.38
CA PRO A 541 20.25 -6.81 -32.69
C PRO A 541 19.30 -5.92 -31.90
N VAL A 542 18.11 -5.59 -32.45
CA VAL A 542 17.10 -4.79 -31.72
C VAL A 542 16.65 -5.52 -30.46
N LEU A 543 16.29 -6.81 -30.59
CA LEU A 543 15.90 -7.63 -29.44
C LEU A 543 17.05 -7.78 -28.43
N TYR A 544 18.28 -7.95 -28.90
CA TYR A 544 19.48 -8.10 -28.06
C TYR A 544 19.75 -6.85 -27.22
N VAL A 545 19.69 -5.65 -27.81
CA VAL A 545 19.86 -4.37 -27.08
C VAL A 545 18.79 -4.19 -26.01
N VAL A 546 17.51 -4.43 -26.36
CA VAL A 546 16.40 -4.32 -25.40
C VAL A 546 16.55 -5.36 -24.26
N THR A 547 16.95 -6.58 -24.60
CA THR A 547 17.15 -7.67 -23.61
C THR A 547 18.34 -7.38 -22.68
N ILE A 548 19.43 -6.80 -23.18
CA ILE A 548 20.54 -6.32 -22.34
C ILE A 548 20.05 -5.25 -21.37
N ALA A 549 19.33 -4.23 -21.86
CA ALA A 549 18.82 -3.16 -21.01
C ALA A 549 17.89 -3.70 -19.90
N GLN A 550 16.99 -4.63 -20.24
CA GLN A 550 16.17 -5.34 -19.24
C GLN A 550 17.02 -6.13 -18.25
N THR A 551 18.04 -6.86 -18.71
CA THR A 551 18.92 -7.69 -17.87
C THR A 551 19.75 -6.83 -16.91
N VAL A 552 20.27 -5.69 -17.35
CA VAL A 552 20.97 -4.72 -16.49
C VAL A 552 20.04 -4.16 -15.41
N VAL A 553 18.79 -3.82 -15.75
CA VAL A 553 17.79 -3.38 -14.76
C VAL A 553 17.44 -4.49 -13.77
N MET A 554 17.30 -5.74 -14.22
CA MET A 554 17.08 -6.89 -13.33
C MET A 554 18.29 -7.15 -12.42
N ALA A 555 19.52 -7.10 -12.94
CA ALA A 555 20.74 -7.24 -12.16
C ALA A 555 20.89 -6.11 -11.12
N ALA A 556 20.59 -4.87 -11.49
CA ALA A 556 20.57 -3.73 -10.56
C ALA A 556 19.53 -3.92 -9.43
N LYS A 557 18.37 -4.54 -9.71
CA LYS A 557 17.41 -4.97 -8.67
C LYS A 557 17.95 -6.15 -7.84
N LEU A 558 18.62 -7.12 -8.47
CA LEU A 558 19.18 -8.31 -7.83
C LEU A 558 20.29 -7.97 -6.81
N PHE A 559 21.10 -6.94 -7.06
CA PHE A 559 22.18 -6.52 -6.15
C PHE A 559 21.82 -5.35 -5.21
N ARG A 560 20.69 -4.67 -5.41
CA ARG A 560 20.23 -3.57 -4.54
C ARG A 560 20.12 -4.00 -3.08
N ARG A 561 20.73 -3.27 -2.14
CA ARG A 561 20.62 -3.54 -0.69
C ARG A 561 19.14 -3.48 -0.24
N GLN A 562 18.72 -4.46 0.56
CA GLN A 562 17.34 -4.58 1.05
C GLN A 562 17.13 -3.94 2.44
N HIS A 563 18.17 -3.39 3.08
CA HIS A 563 18.09 -2.67 4.36
C HIS A 563 17.35 -3.42 5.50
N GLY A 564 17.42 -4.76 5.49
CA GLY A 564 16.73 -5.61 6.46
C GLY A 564 15.23 -5.81 6.21
N TYR A 565 14.61 -5.09 5.26
CA TYR A 565 13.19 -5.25 4.94
C TYR A 565 12.85 -6.68 4.51
N ARG A 566 11.76 -7.20 5.07
CA ARG A 566 11.11 -8.44 4.68
C ARG A 566 9.65 -8.17 4.37
N VAL A 567 9.15 -8.77 3.30
CA VAL A 567 7.76 -8.66 2.83
C VAL A 567 6.94 -9.88 3.16
#